data_AF-A0A352EFP2-F1
#
_entry.id   AF-A0A352EFP2-F1
#
_cell.length_a   1.000
_cell.length_b   1.000
_cell.length_c   1.000
_cell.angle_alpha   90.00
_cell.angle_beta   90.00
_cell.angle_gamma   90.00
#
_symmetry.space_group_name_H-M   'P 1'
#
loop_
_entity.id
_entity.type
_entity.pdbx_description
1 polymer ?
#
loop_
_entity_poly.entity_id
_entity_poly.type
_entity_poly.pdbx_seq_one_letter_code
_entity_poly.pdbx_strand_id
1 'polypeptide(L)'
;MTPKTKIFAGLILLAFVSRIVPHYPNFTAMGALAFYGAFSMKRLAVTITAVVATMMASDLIINNLIYPSDTFVFMYVGSIYTYIGFAAYSLIGHFSKSNAKAGLGLVAGSLVFFAISNLGVWASTTALYPDNAAGLLATYIAAIPFYAPELLSTALFSAVAYGALSWITKAVKA
;
A
#
# COMPACT_ATOMS: atom_id res chain seq x y z
N MET A 1 0.52 -25.35 2.47
CA MET A 1 0.93 -23.95 2.71
C MET A 1 1.04 -23.69 4.21
N THR A 2 2.09 -23.00 4.67
CA THR A 2 2.21 -22.60 6.09
C THR A 2 1.09 -21.60 6.46
N PRO A 3 0.70 -21.49 7.75
CA PRO A 3 -0.28 -20.48 8.20
C PRO A 3 0.06 -19.06 7.72
N LYS A 4 1.35 -18.67 7.81
CA LYS A 4 1.83 -17.37 7.33
C LYS A 4 1.58 -17.17 5.84
N THR A 5 1.87 -18.17 5.01
CA THR A 5 1.65 -18.10 3.56
C THR A 5 0.16 -17.98 3.22
N LYS A 6 -0.73 -18.62 3.99
CA LYS A 6 -2.19 -18.50 3.80
C LYS A 6 -2.66 -17.08 4.11
N ILE A 7 -2.23 -16.49 5.23
CA ILE A 7 -2.56 -15.10 5.59
C ILE A 7 -2.02 -14.11 4.56
N PHE A 8 -0.79 -14.32 4.11
CA PHE A 8 -0.19 -13.49 3.06
C PHE A 8 -0.96 -13.55 1.74
N ALA A 9 -1.37 -14.74 1.30
CA ALA A 9 -2.22 -14.89 0.12
C ALA A 9 -3.61 -14.22 0.31
N GLY A 10 -4.19 -14.32 1.50
CA GLY A 10 -5.42 -13.60 1.84
C GLY A 10 -5.27 -12.08 1.77
N LEU A 11 -4.13 -11.54 2.23
CA LEU A 11 -3.83 -10.10 2.09
C LEU A 11 -3.68 -9.66 0.63
N ILE A 12 -3.10 -10.49 -0.24
CA ILE A 12 -3.04 -10.20 -1.69
C ILE A 12 -4.45 -10.05 -2.25
N LEU A 13 -5.34 -11.00 -1.95
CA LEU A 13 -6.73 -10.96 -2.42
C LEU A 13 -7.49 -9.75 -1.85
N LEU A 14 -7.36 -9.48 -0.55
CA LEU A 14 -8.00 -8.32 0.09
C LEU A 14 -7.49 -7.01 -0.50
N ALA A 15 -6.18 -6.88 -0.74
CA ALA A 15 -5.58 -5.69 -1.33
C ALA A 15 -6.06 -5.47 -2.76
N PHE A 16 -6.14 -6.54 -3.57
CA PHE A 16 -6.69 -6.49 -4.92
C PHE A 16 -8.16 -6.05 -4.92
N VAL A 17 -9.01 -6.73 -4.14
CA VAL A 17 -10.47 -6.46 -4.10
C VAL A 17 -10.77 -5.08 -3.54
N SER A 18 -10.11 -4.69 -2.44
CA SER A 18 -10.33 -3.38 -1.81
C SER A 18 -9.95 -2.19 -2.71
N ARG A 19 -9.08 -2.39 -3.71
CA ARG A 19 -8.79 -1.36 -4.73
C ARG A 19 -9.88 -1.25 -5.79
N ILE A 20 -10.56 -2.35 -6.12
CA ILE A 20 -11.54 -2.42 -7.22
C ILE A 20 -12.93 -1.99 -6.76
N VAL A 21 -13.34 -2.40 -5.55
CA VAL A 21 -14.65 -2.06 -4.99
C VAL A 21 -14.67 -0.58 -4.56
N PRO A 22 -15.79 0.15 -4.68
CA PRO A 22 -15.90 1.50 -4.14
C PRO A 22 -15.52 1.56 -2.66
N HIS A 23 -14.58 2.44 -2.33
CA HIS A 23 -14.03 2.62 -0.99
C HIS A 23 -13.69 4.09 -0.78
N TYR A 24 -13.50 4.49 0.49
CA TYR A 24 -13.00 5.83 0.80
C TYR A 24 -11.57 6.00 0.25
N PRO A 25 -11.18 7.17 -0.29
CA PRO A 25 -9.85 7.37 -0.87
C PRO A 25 -8.72 6.88 0.04
N ASN A 26 -7.78 6.12 -0.53
CA ASN A 26 -6.65 5.46 0.13
C ASN A 26 -6.98 4.41 1.21
N PHE A 27 -8.26 4.14 1.50
CA PHE A 27 -8.65 3.12 2.47
C PHE A 27 -8.64 1.72 1.81
N THR A 28 -7.47 1.10 1.72
CA THR A 28 -7.30 -0.22 1.06
C THR A 28 -6.37 -1.13 1.87
N ALA A 29 -6.37 -2.44 1.59
CA ALA A 29 -5.44 -3.36 2.24
C ALA A 29 -4.01 -3.34 1.66
N MET A 30 -3.69 -2.42 0.73
CA MET A 30 -2.37 -2.33 0.10
C MET A 30 -1.24 -2.06 1.08
N GLY A 31 -1.42 -1.11 2.00
CA GLY A 31 -0.37 -0.81 2.97
C GLY A 31 -0.15 -1.96 3.96
N ALA A 32 -1.19 -2.74 4.29
CA ALA A 32 -1.02 -3.97 5.06
C ALA A 32 -0.28 -5.07 4.28
N LEU A 33 -0.60 -5.25 2.98
CA LEU A 33 0.16 -6.16 2.11
C LEU A 33 1.64 -5.76 2.04
N ALA A 34 1.93 -4.46 1.90
CA ALA A 34 3.30 -3.94 1.86
C ALA A 34 4.02 -4.09 3.21
N PHE A 35 3.47 -3.49 4.27
CA PHE A 35 4.12 -3.43 5.57
C PHE A 35 4.08 -4.77 6.32
N TYR A 36 2.88 -5.29 6.64
CA TYR A 36 2.73 -6.52 7.38
C TYR A 36 3.23 -7.74 6.59
N GLY A 37 3.03 -7.73 5.27
CA GLY A 37 3.63 -8.74 4.40
C GLY A 37 5.15 -8.81 4.55
N ALA A 38 5.85 -7.68 4.47
CA ALA A 38 7.31 -7.64 4.61
C ALA A 38 7.82 -7.88 6.04
N PHE A 39 7.03 -7.47 7.03
CA PHE A 39 7.28 -7.76 8.45
C PHE A 39 7.20 -9.27 8.75
N SER A 40 6.18 -9.95 8.22
CA SER A 40 5.88 -11.35 8.52
C SER A 40 6.66 -12.36 7.67
N MET A 41 6.95 -12.02 6.41
CA MET A 41 7.65 -12.87 5.45
C MET A 41 9.18 -12.74 5.56
N LYS A 42 9.89 -13.85 5.35
CA LYS A 42 11.37 -13.86 5.42
C LYS A 42 12.03 -13.14 4.25
N ARG A 43 11.48 -13.28 3.04
CA ARG A 43 12.07 -12.76 1.80
C ARG A 43 11.32 -11.50 1.37
N LEU A 44 11.95 -10.33 1.49
CA LEU A 44 11.37 -9.05 1.08
C LEU A 44 10.93 -9.05 -0.39
N ALA A 45 11.70 -9.68 -1.28
CA ALA A 45 11.39 -9.78 -2.70
C ALA A 45 9.99 -10.38 -2.95
N VAL A 46 9.55 -11.36 -2.17
CA VAL A 46 8.22 -11.96 -2.30
C VAL A 46 7.12 -10.92 -2.02
N THR A 47 7.31 -10.09 -1.00
CA THR A 47 6.36 -9.02 -0.67
C THR A 47 6.35 -7.94 -1.73
N ILE A 48 7.52 -7.46 -2.17
CA ILE A 48 7.60 -6.43 -3.22
C ILE A 48 6.96 -6.93 -4.51
N THR A 49 7.25 -8.16 -4.94
CA THR A 49 6.62 -8.75 -6.12
C THR A 49 5.10 -8.83 -5.95
N ALA A 50 4.60 -9.25 -4.78
CA ALA A 50 3.17 -9.33 -4.53
C ALA A 50 2.50 -7.94 -4.56
N VAL A 51 3.12 -6.92 -3.97
CA VAL A 51 2.66 -5.52 -4.00
C VAL A 51 2.57 -5.04 -5.44
N VAL A 52 3.66 -5.14 -6.21
CA VAL A 52 3.72 -4.67 -7.60
C VAL A 52 2.72 -5.42 -8.48
N ALA A 53 2.63 -6.74 -8.35
CA ALA A 53 1.69 -7.54 -9.13
C ALA A 53 0.24 -7.21 -8.79
N THR A 54 -0.08 -6.99 -7.51
CA THR A 54 -1.43 -6.61 -7.07
C THR A 54 -1.81 -5.25 -7.62
N MET A 55 -0.91 -4.26 -7.51
CA MET A 55 -1.12 -2.93 -8.07
C MET A 55 -1.31 -3.00 -9.58
N MET A 56 -0.39 -3.62 -10.31
CA MET A 56 -0.45 -3.71 -11.78
C MET A 56 -1.73 -4.39 -12.25
N ALA A 57 -2.10 -5.53 -11.66
CA ALA A 57 -3.33 -6.22 -12.01
C ALA A 57 -4.58 -5.35 -11.75
N SER A 58 -4.63 -4.68 -10.60
CA SER A 58 -5.75 -3.78 -10.27
C SER A 58 -5.77 -2.52 -11.13
N ASP A 59 -4.62 -1.93 -11.44
CA ASP A 59 -4.50 -0.70 -12.23
C ASP A 59 -4.92 -0.95 -13.67
N LEU A 60 -4.55 -2.09 -14.25
CA LEU A 60 -5.01 -2.47 -15.58
C LEU A 60 -6.54 -2.59 -15.66
N ILE A 61 -7.19 -3.10 -14.61
CA ILE A 61 -8.65 -3.15 -14.51
C ILE A 61 -9.23 -1.74 -14.31
N ILE A 62 -8.69 -0.98 -13.36
CA ILE A 62 -9.20 0.35 -13.01
C ILE A 62 -9.10 1.30 -14.22
N ASN A 63 -7.93 1.36 -14.86
CA ASN A 63 -7.66 2.34 -15.92
C ASN A 63 -8.31 1.98 -17.26
N ASN A 64 -8.63 0.71 -17.51
CA ASN A 64 -9.11 0.27 -18.84
C ASN A 64 -10.54 -0.29 -18.82
N LEU A 65 -11.07 -0.67 -17.66
CA LEU A 65 -12.42 -1.25 -17.55
C LEU A 65 -13.36 -0.41 -16.67
N ILE A 66 -12.87 0.16 -15.56
CA ILE A 66 -13.71 0.96 -14.64
C ILE A 66 -13.74 2.43 -15.08
N TYR A 67 -12.58 3.00 -15.40
CA TYR A 67 -12.42 4.38 -15.88
C TYR A 67 -11.70 4.38 -17.24
N PRO A 68 -12.31 3.79 -18.29
CA PRO A 68 -11.67 3.67 -19.59
C PRO A 68 -11.40 5.04 -20.23
N SER A 69 -10.26 5.14 -20.91
CA SER A 69 -9.93 6.21 -21.85
C SER A 69 -9.96 5.70 -23.30
N ASP A 70 -9.84 6.61 -24.27
CA ASP A 70 -9.80 6.27 -25.71
C ASP A 70 -8.62 5.35 -26.09
N THR A 71 -7.58 5.31 -25.26
CA THR A 71 -6.39 4.48 -25.44
C THR A 71 -6.16 3.58 -24.25
N PHE A 72 -5.44 2.47 -24.48
CA PHE A 72 -5.02 1.56 -23.42
C PHE A 72 -3.97 2.20 -22.51
N VAL A 73 -4.22 2.16 -21.20
CA VAL A 73 -3.35 2.72 -20.16
C VAL A 73 -2.69 1.60 -19.38
N PHE A 74 -1.40 1.37 -19.65
CA PHE A 74 -0.59 0.41 -18.90
C PHE A 74 -0.23 0.93 -17.50
N MET A 75 0.24 2.17 -17.43
CA MET A 75 0.53 2.88 -16.18
C MET A 75 0.06 4.33 -16.32
N TYR A 76 -0.75 4.80 -15.37
CA TYR A 76 -1.19 6.19 -15.36
C TYR A 76 -0.04 7.13 -14.96
N VAL A 77 -0.12 8.40 -15.36
CA VAL A 77 0.91 9.41 -15.08
C VAL A 77 1.10 9.55 -13.57
N GLY A 78 2.34 9.46 -13.10
CA GLY A 78 2.68 9.55 -11.67
C GLY A 78 2.56 8.24 -10.89
N SER A 79 1.96 7.18 -11.46
CA SER A 79 1.79 5.88 -10.78
C SER A 79 3.09 5.28 -10.24
N ILE A 80 4.21 5.48 -10.94
CA ILE A 80 5.52 4.96 -10.52
C ILE A 80 5.92 5.41 -9.10
N TYR A 81 5.53 6.61 -8.68
CA TYR A 81 5.79 7.12 -7.33
C TYR A 81 4.98 6.36 -6.27
N THR A 82 3.75 5.97 -6.58
CA THR A 82 2.94 5.10 -5.72
C THR A 82 3.59 3.73 -5.55
N TYR A 83 4.15 3.16 -6.62
CA TYR A 83 4.85 1.86 -6.59
C TYR A 83 6.13 1.95 -5.76
N ILE A 84 6.93 3.00 -5.97
CA ILE A 84 8.14 3.28 -5.17
C ILE A 84 7.78 3.50 -3.71
N GLY A 85 6.71 4.25 -3.42
CA GLY A 85 6.22 4.50 -2.08
C GLY A 85 5.88 3.20 -1.34
N PHE A 86 5.11 2.29 -1.97
CA PHE A 86 4.80 0.99 -1.35
C PHE A 86 6.00 0.05 -1.26
N ALA A 87 6.96 0.15 -2.18
CA ALA A 87 8.24 -0.58 -2.08
C ALA A 87 9.05 -0.10 -0.86
N ALA A 88 9.14 1.22 -0.66
CA ALA A 88 9.77 1.81 0.53
C ALA A 88 9.00 1.42 1.81
N TYR A 89 7.68 1.41 1.77
CA TYR A 89 6.85 0.97 2.89
C TYR A 89 7.13 -0.51 3.25
N SER A 90 7.26 -1.38 2.23
CA SER A 90 7.64 -2.77 2.41
C SER A 90 9.05 -2.91 3.01
N LEU A 91 10.01 -2.08 2.58
CA LEU A 91 11.36 -2.07 3.12
C LEU A 91 11.37 -1.72 4.62
N ILE A 92 10.61 -0.70 5.02
CA ILE A 92 10.48 -0.30 6.43
C ILE A 92 9.80 -1.40 7.25
N GLY A 93 8.74 -2.03 6.72
CA GLY A 93 8.12 -3.21 7.33
C GLY A 93 9.11 -4.37 7.52
N HIS A 94 9.98 -4.60 6.54
CA HIS A 94 11.01 -5.63 6.62
C HIS A 94 11.96 -5.41 7.80
N PHE A 95 12.40 -4.19 8.08
CA PHE A 95 13.33 -3.91 9.17
C PHE A 95 12.67 -3.78 10.55
N SER A 96 11.33 -3.72 10.61
CA SER A 96 10.56 -3.51 11.83
C SER A 96 10.38 -4.79 12.67
N LYS A 97 11.45 -5.55 12.96
CA LYS A 97 11.41 -6.95 13.45
C LYS A 97 10.88 -7.20 14.88
N SER A 98 10.36 -6.22 15.60
CA SER A 98 9.73 -6.41 16.92
C SER A 98 8.37 -5.71 16.98
N ASN A 99 7.48 -6.12 17.88
CA ASN A 99 6.14 -5.52 17.99
C ASN A 99 6.18 -4.01 18.27
N ALA A 100 7.09 -3.55 19.15
CA ALA A 100 7.28 -2.13 19.41
C ALA A 100 7.79 -1.38 18.16
N LYS A 101 8.72 -1.98 17.41
CA LYS A 101 9.22 -1.41 16.15
C LYS A 101 8.18 -1.47 15.03
N ALA A 102 7.24 -2.41 15.07
CA ALA A 102 6.19 -2.54 14.08
C ALA A 102 5.22 -1.36 14.12
N GLY A 103 4.81 -0.89 15.30
CA GLY A 103 3.95 0.30 15.42
C GLY A 103 4.62 1.56 14.86
N LEU A 104 5.86 1.84 15.29
CA LEU A 104 6.64 2.98 14.80
C LEU A 104 6.96 2.87 13.31
N GLY A 105 7.34 1.68 12.85
CA GLY A 105 7.64 1.41 11.45
C GLY A 105 6.41 1.56 10.56
N LEU A 106 5.22 1.22 11.05
CA LEU A 106 3.97 1.38 10.30
C LEU A 106 3.70 2.86 10.06
N VAL A 107 3.82 3.70 11.09
CA VAL A 107 3.65 5.16 10.98
C VAL A 107 4.74 5.77 10.10
N ALA A 108 6.00 5.42 10.32
CA ALA A 108 7.12 5.92 9.53
C ALA A 108 7.01 5.53 8.05
N GLY A 109 6.60 4.29 7.76
CA GLY A 109 6.40 3.83 6.41
C GLY A 109 5.22 4.51 5.71
N SER A 110 4.12 4.77 6.44
CA SER A 110 2.99 5.56 5.95
C SER A 110 3.42 7.00 5.61
N LEU A 111 4.21 7.64 6.47
CA LEU A 111 4.75 8.99 6.21
C LEU A 111 5.68 9.02 4.99
N VAL A 112 6.54 8.01 4.83
CA VAL A 112 7.41 7.89 3.65
C VAL A 112 6.59 7.64 2.37
N PHE A 113 5.57 6.78 2.44
CA PHE A 113 4.64 6.57 1.34
C PHE A 113 3.92 7.87 0.97
N PHE A 114 3.40 8.60 1.96
CA PHE A 114 2.76 9.89 1.79
C PHE A 114 3.69 10.91 1.11
N ALA A 115 4.95 10.99 1.56
CA ALA A 115 5.94 11.87 0.94
C ALA A 115 6.18 11.51 -0.53
N ILE A 116 6.51 10.24 -0.82
CA ILE A 116 6.89 9.82 -2.18
C ILE A 116 5.71 9.92 -3.15
N SER A 117 4.53 9.44 -2.75
CA SER A 117 3.34 9.43 -3.62
C SER A 117 2.90 10.84 -4.02
N ASN A 118 2.89 11.78 -3.06
CA ASN A 118 2.46 13.15 -3.34
C ASN A 118 3.54 14.00 -4.05
N LEU A 119 4.82 13.66 -3.87
CA LEU A 119 5.87 14.18 -4.76
C LEU A 119 5.59 13.78 -6.22
N GLY A 120 5.10 12.56 -6.44
CA GLY A 120 4.68 12.10 -7.77
C GLY A 120 3.48 12.84 -8.33
N VAL A 121 2.51 13.22 -7.51
CA VAL A 121 1.36 14.04 -7.91
C VAL A 121 1.83 15.40 -8.39
N TRP A 122 2.71 16.07 -7.62
CA TRP A 122 3.27 17.37 -7.99
C TRP A 122 4.17 17.29 -9.23
N ALA A 123 5.00 16.26 -9.35
CA ALA A 123 5.90 16.07 -10.49
C ALA A 123 5.21 15.51 -11.74
N SER A 124 3.92 15.15 -11.66
CA SER A 124 3.17 14.64 -12.80
C SER A 124 2.89 15.74 -13.82
N THR A 125 2.84 15.38 -15.11
CA THR A 125 2.46 16.32 -16.17
C THR A 125 1.01 16.80 -16.07
N THR A 126 0.22 16.18 -15.20
CA THR A 126 -1.19 16.50 -14.89
C THR A 126 -1.34 17.22 -13.56
N ALA A 127 -0.25 17.74 -12.97
CA ALA A 127 -0.28 18.42 -11.69
C ALA A 127 -1.19 19.66 -11.73
N LEU A 128 -2.04 19.79 -10.70
CA LEU A 128 -2.93 20.95 -10.53
C LEU A 128 -2.20 22.18 -9.98
N TYR A 129 -0.98 22.00 -9.48
CA TYR A 129 -0.20 23.02 -8.79
C TYR A 129 1.03 23.44 -9.60
N PRO A 130 1.53 24.68 -9.43
CA PRO A 130 2.72 25.15 -10.14
C PRO A 130 3.97 24.29 -9.91
N ASP A 131 4.84 24.20 -10.92
CA ASP A 131 6.14 23.52 -10.83
C ASP A 131 7.18 24.40 -10.10
N ASN A 132 6.92 24.67 -8.83
CA ASN A 132 7.81 25.38 -7.92
C ASN A 132 7.57 24.94 -6.46
N ALA A 133 8.40 25.44 -5.54
CA ALA A 133 8.31 25.09 -4.12
C ALA A 133 6.95 25.42 -3.48
N ALA A 134 6.27 26.48 -3.93
CA ALA A 134 4.95 26.85 -3.43
C ALA A 134 3.87 25.84 -3.89
N GLY A 135 3.94 25.39 -5.14
CA GLY A 135 3.05 24.35 -5.66
C GLY A 135 3.29 22.98 -5.01
N LEU A 136 4.54 22.63 -4.72
CA LEU A 136 4.87 21.41 -3.96
C LEU A 136 4.25 21.46 -2.55
N LEU A 137 4.42 22.57 -1.84
CA LEU A 137 3.81 22.77 -0.53
C LEU A 137 2.28 22.69 -0.59
N ALA A 138 1.66 23.35 -1.57
CA ALA A 138 0.21 23.30 -1.75
C ALA A 138 -0.30 21.88 -2.04
N THR A 139 0.45 21.10 -2.83
CA THR A 139 0.15 19.68 -3.09
C THR A 139 0.13 18.87 -1.80
N TYR A 140 1.15 19.03 -0.94
CA TYR A 140 1.20 18.33 0.34
C TYR A 140 0.10 18.75 1.30
N ILE A 141 -0.25 20.04 1.36
CA ILE A 141 -1.37 20.52 2.17
C ILE A 141 -2.68 19.87 1.72
N ALA A 142 -2.93 19.83 0.41
CA ALA A 142 -4.11 19.19 -0.16
C ALA A 142 -4.13 17.67 0.03
N ALA A 143 -2.96 17.05 0.19
CA ALA A 143 -2.84 15.63 0.42
C ALA A 143 -3.19 15.19 1.86
N ILE A 144 -3.14 16.08 2.86
CA ILE A 144 -3.34 15.75 4.28
C ILE A 144 -4.60 14.89 4.55
N PRO A 145 -5.79 15.16 3.96
CA PRO A 145 -6.99 14.37 4.18
C PRO A 145 -6.86 12.89 3.77
N PHE A 146 -5.91 12.57 2.89
CA PHE A 146 -5.67 11.23 2.36
C PHE A 146 -4.68 10.40 3.19
N TYR A 147 -4.02 11.02 4.18
CA TYR A 147 -3.05 10.34 5.06
C TYR A 147 -3.74 9.42 6.07
N ALA A 148 -4.72 9.94 6.81
CA ALA A 148 -5.39 9.18 7.86
C ALA A 148 -6.08 7.90 7.36
N PRO A 149 -6.84 7.92 6.24
CA PRO A 149 -7.46 6.69 5.71
C PRO A 149 -6.44 5.60 5.37
N GLU A 150 -5.33 5.98 4.75
CA GLU A 150 -4.23 5.05 4.43
C GLU A 150 -3.70 4.41 5.70
N LEU A 151 -3.24 5.22 6.65
CA LEU A 151 -2.65 4.74 7.90
C LEU A 151 -3.61 3.84 8.69
N LEU A 152 -4.87 4.26 8.81
CA LEU A 152 -5.91 3.53 9.54
C LEU A 152 -6.24 2.19 8.85
N SER A 153 -6.37 2.17 7.53
CA SER A 153 -6.60 0.92 6.79
C SER A 153 -5.40 -0.03 6.94
N THR A 154 -4.17 0.48 6.85
CA THR A 154 -2.95 -0.31 7.02
C THR A 154 -2.87 -0.92 8.42
N ALA A 155 -3.16 -0.14 9.46
CA ALA A 155 -3.23 -0.63 10.83
C ALA A 155 -4.33 -1.69 11.00
N LEU A 156 -5.54 -1.42 10.51
CA LEU A 156 -6.69 -2.32 10.60
C LEU A 156 -6.41 -3.68 9.93
N PHE A 157 -6.03 -3.69 8.66
CA PHE A 157 -5.80 -4.93 7.91
C PHE A 157 -4.56 -5.68 8.42
N SER A 158 -3.54 -4.98 8.92
CA SER A 158 -2.39 -5.62 9.58
C SER A 158 -2.79 -6.29 10.90
N ALA A 159 -3.63 -5.64 11.71
CA ALA A 159 -4.15 -6.20 12.95
C ALA A 159 -5.02 -7.44 12.70
N VAL A 160 -5.89 -7.39 11.68
CA VAL A 160 -6.70 -8.54 11.25
C VAL A 160 -5.80 -9.71 10.81
N ALA A 161 -4.78 -9.45 9.99
CA ALA A 161 -3.85 -10.48 9.52
C ALA A 161 -3.06 -11.11 10.69
N TYR A 162 -2.58 -10.29 11.63
CA TYR A 162 -1.92 -10.76 12.84
C TYR A 162 -2.84 -11.60 13.71
N GLY A 163 -4.07 -11.12 13.95
CA GLY A 163 -5.09 -11.83 14.72
C GLY A 163 -5.40 -13.19 14.13
N ALA A 164 -5.65 -13.25 12.82
CA ALA A 164 -5.91 -14.49 12.09
C ALA A 164 -4.75 -15.48 12.18
N LEU A 165 -3.50 -15.01 12.01
CA LEU A 165 -2.32 -15.87 12.17
C LEU A 165 -2.21 -16.43 13.60
N SER A 166 -2.46 -15.60 14.61
CA SER A 166 -2.38 -16.00 16.01
C SER A 166 -3.43 -17.08 16.34
N TRP A 167 -4.64 -16.95 15.81
CA TRP A 167 -5.72 -17.92 16.01
C TRP A 167 -5.42 -19.26 15.34
N ILE A 168 -5.01 -19.26 14.07
CA ILE A 168 -4.63 -20.50 13.36
C ILE A 168 -3.49 -21.21 14.08
N THR A 169 -2.49 -20.46 14.57
CA THR A 169 -1.33 -21.05 15.26
C THR A 169 -1.71 -21.66 16.61
N LYS A 170 -2.69 -21.10 17.32
CA LYS A 170 -3.22 -21.69 18.56
C LYS A 170 -4.04 -22.96 18.28
N ALA A 171 -4.92 -22.91 17.27
CA ALA A 171 -5.77 -24.05 16.90
C ALA A 171 -4.97 -25.26 16.42
N VAL A 172 -3.83 -25.07 15.76
CA VAL A 172 -2.94 -26.18 15.32
C VAL A 172 -2.15 -26.79 16.49
N LYS A 173 -2.03 -26.09 17.62
CA LYS A 173 -1.31 -26.57 18.81
C LYS A 173 -2.23 -27.26 19.84
N ALA A 174 -3.54 -27.08 19.71
CA ALA A 174 -4.56 -27.74 20.52
C ALA A 174 -4.90 -29.09 19.89
#